data_AF-A0A284S1B0-F1
#
_entry.id   AF-A0A284S1B0-F1
#
_cell.length_a   1.000
_cell.length_b   1.000
_cell.length_c   1.000
_cell.angle_alpha   90.00
_cell.angle_beta   90.00
_cell.angle_gamma   90.00
#
_symmetry.space_group_name_H-M   'P 1'
#
loop_
_entity.id
_entity.type
_entity.pdbx_description
1 polymer ?
#
loop_
_entity_poly.entity_id
_entity_poly.type
_entity_poly.pdbx_seq_one_letter_code
_entity_poly.pdbx_strand_id
1 'polypeptide(L)'
;MVFYSLDLMFVVLDLVDLQRLTDNIEYCSNLQSIAFCPVNINSFNPNSRREEVKYIPIILQKITSSSITDIIIVVSADSVAAFDVFNWVSITKILGQKKYANLRRITIDNVNEDLVAKAKKTIAKKLKRLLVRHPSVEIVISHDKERWRMSQI
;
A
#
# COMPACT_ATOMS: atom_id res chain seq x y z
N MET A 1 16.63 1.73 -2.89
CA MET A 1 17.00 2.73 -3.93
C MET A 1 15.73 3.45 -4.35
N VAL A 2 15.59 4.73 -4.03
CA VAL A 2 14.40 5.52 -4.39
C VAL A 2 14.57 6.08 -5.80
N PHE A 3 13.68 5.71 -6.72
CA PHE A 3 13.67 6.28 -8.07
C PHE A 3 12.79 7.53 -8.09
N TYR A 4 13.39 8.67 -8.47
CA TYR A 4 12.67 9.92 -8.72
C TYR A 4 12.65 10.16 -10.24
N SER A 5 11.47 10.14 -10.85
CA SER A 5 11.27 10.65 -12.22
C SER A 5 10.86 12.11 -12.13
N LEU A 6 11.46 12.98 -12.94
CA LEU A 6 11.25 14.43 -12.93
C LEU A 6 9.81 14.86 -13.35
N ASP A 7 8.98 13.93 -13.84
CA ASP A 7 7.54 14.06 -14.07
C ASP A 7 6.77 13.08 -13.15
N LEU A 8 6.70 13.38 -11.86
CA LEU A 8 6.51 12.38 -10.80
C LEU A 8 5.05 11.90 -10.64
N MET A 9 4.62 11.04 -11.57
CA MET A 9 3.31 10.38 -11.59
C MET A 9 3.25 9.16 -10.65
N PHE A 10 4.40 8.57 -10.30
CA PHE A 10 4.53 7.35 -9.53
C PHE A 10 5.68 7.42 -8.51
N VAL A 11 5.44 6.98 -7.27
CA VAL A 11 6.47 6.88 -6.22
C VAL A 11 6.54 5.44 -5.70
N VAL A 12 7.75 4.87 -5.68
CA VAL A 12 8.06 3.61 -4.98
C VAL A 12 8.78 3.92 -3.68
N LEU A 13 8.22 3.49 -2.56
CA LEU A 13 8.74 3.71 -1.23
C LEU A 13 9.39 2.43 -0.72
N ASP A 14 10.73 2.45 -0.70
CA ASP A 14 11.55 1.46 0.00
C ASP A 14 11.50 1.75 1.51
N LEU A 15 11.23 0.73 2.32
CA LEU A 15 10.98 0.87 3.76
C LEU A 15 12.24 1.29 4.55
N VAL A 16 13.42 1.13 3.97
CA VAL A 16 14.70 1.53 4.59
C VAL A 16 14.85 3.06 4.69
N ASP A 17 14.14 3.83 3.86
CA ASP A 17 14.26 5.30 3.79
C ASP A 17 13.03 6.08 4.32
N LEU A 18 12.09 5.42 5.01
CA LEU A 18 10.79 6.00 5.42
C LEU A 18 10.89 7.29 6.24
N GLN A 19 11.95 7.41 7.05
CA GLN A 19 12.17 8.58 7.90
C GLN A 19 12.68 9.80 7.11
N ARG A 20 13.41 9.58 6.00
CA ARG A 20 13.85 10.63 5.07
C ARG A 20 12.78 11.01 4.05
N LEU A 21 11.85 10.08 3.76
CA LEU A 21 10.75 10.27 2.81
C LEU A 21 9.61 11.12 3.35
N THR A 22 9.38 11.11 4.68
CA THR A 22 8.32 11.92 5.29
C THR A 22 8.49 13.43 5.10
N ASP A 23 9.69 13.90 4.77
CA ASP A 23 9.95 15.35 4.63
C ASP A 23 9.88 15.81 3.15
N ASN A 24 9.89 14.88 2.19
CA ASN A 24 9.95 15.19 0.75
C ASN A 24 8.67 14.79 -0.03
N ILE A 25 7.81 13.92 0.52
CA ILE A 25 6.57 13.46 -0.15
C ILE A 25 5.49 14.56 -0.24
N GLU A 26 5.58 15.61 0.58
CA GLU A 26 4.57 16.68 0.66
C GLU A 26 4.43 17.50 -0.64
N TYR A 27 5.38 17.39 -1.58
CA TYR A 27 5.51 18.30 -2.74
C TYR A 27 5.10 17.73 -4.10
N CYS A 28 4.58 16.50 -4.19
CA CYS A 28 4.19 15.92 -5.49
C CYS A 28 2.71 16.17 -5.83
N SER A 29 2.35 17.34 -6.37
CA SER A 29 0.96 17.70 -6.71
C SER A 29 0.30 16.77 -7.74
N ASN A 30 1.10 16.15 -8.60
CA ASN A 30 0.64 15.32 -9.72
C ASN A 30 0.82 13.81 -9.45
N LEU A 31 1.04 13.43 -8.19
CA LEU A 31 1.23 12.04 -7.80
C LEU A 31 -0.06 11.24 -8.03
N GLN A 32 -0.04 10.34 -9.01
CA GLN A 32 -1.18 9.48 -9.35
C GLN A 32 -1.12 8.14 -8.63
N SER A 33 0.07 7.61 -8.36
CA SER A 33 0.19 6.29 -7.76
C SER A 33 1.35 6.18 -6.77
N ILE A 34 1.11 5.44 -5.69
CA ILE A 34 2.08 5.19 -4.62
C ILE A 34 2.20 3.69 -4.40
N ALA A 35 3.44 3.20 -4.33
CA ALA A 35 3.75 1.84 -3.99
C ALA A 35 4.58 1.75 -2.69
N PHE A 36 4.18 0.88 -1.77
CA PHE A 36 4.93 0.52 -0.57
C PHE A 36 5.61 -0.84 -0.80
N CYS A 37 6.95 -0.87 -0.85
CA CYS A 37 7.70 -2.03 -1.37
C CYS A 37 8.99 -2.33 -0.61
N PRO A 38 9.28 -3.59 -0.24
CA PRO A 38 8.38 -4.70 0.07
C PRO A 38 8.05 -4.76 1.57
N VAL A 39 6.78 -4.86 1.94
CA VAL A 39 6.35 -4.97 3.35
C VAL A 39 6.37 -6.44 3.77
N ASN A 40 7.30 -6.82 4.66
CA ASN A 40 7.38 -8.19 5.15
C ASN A 40 6.35 -8.41 6.27
N ILE A 41 5.31 -9.21 5.99
CA ILE A 41 4.22 -9.49 6.93
C ILE A 41 4.18 -10.95 7.41
N ASN A 42 5.21 -11.75 7.11
CA ASN A 42 5.24 -13.20 7.40
C ASN A 42 5.19 -13.57 8.88
N SER A 43 4.40 -14.60 9.22
CA SER A 43 4.06 -15.11 10.56
C SER A 43 5.22 -15.54 11.47
N PHE A 44 6.46 -15.58 10.97
CA PHE A 44 7.66 -15.96 11.73
C PHE A 44 8.38 -14.84 12.49
N ASN A 45 8.20 -13.55 12.15
CA ASN A 45 8.85 -12.44 12.88
C ASN A 45 7.88 -11.32 13.31
N PRO A 46 7.20 -11.41 14.47
CA PRO A 46 6.14 -10.48 14.85
C PRO A 46 6.60 -9.06 15.20
N ASN A 47 7.87 -8.88 15.58
CA ASN A 47 8.41 -7.58 16.00
C ASN A 47 8.82 -6.71 14.80
N SER A 48 9.45 -7.29 13.77
CA SER A 48 9.82 -6.53 12.55
C SER A 48 8.60 -6.09 11.72
N ARG A 49 7.52 -6.90 11.70
CA ARG A 49 6.27 -6.58 10.97
C ARG A 49 5.65 -5.24 11.35
N ARG A 50 5.65 -4.93 12.65
CA ARG A 50 4.96 -3.74 13.16
C ARG A 50 5.70 -2.47 12.78
N GLU A 51 7.01 -2.56 12.56
CA GLU A 51 7.84 -1.41 12.24
C GLU A 51 7.66 -0.92 10.81
N GLU A 52 7.56 -1.82 9.83
CA GLU A 52 7.37 -1.40 8.43
C GLU A 52 5.93 -0.91 8.20
N VAL A 53 4.96 -1.62 8.78
CA VAL A 53 3.54 -1.38 8.55
C VAL A 53 3.04 -0.12 9.27
N LYS A 54 3.68 0.32 10.37
CA LYS A 54 3.28 1.54 11.11
C LYS A 54 3.43 2.82 10.26
N TYR A 55 4.32 2.83 9.28
CA TYR A 55 4.60 4.03 8.48
C TYR A 55 3.61 4.26 7.34
N ILE A 56 2.91 3.22 6.87
CA ILE A 56 1.91 3.34 5.80
C ILE A 56 0.86 4.41 6.13
N PRO A 57 0.14 4.36 7.28
CA PRO A 57 -0.81 5.41 7.62
C PRO A 57 -0.13 6.78 7.83
N ILE A 58 1.11 6.83 8.32
CA ILE A 58 1.84 8.11 8.50
C ILE A 58 2.09 8.77 7.14
N ILE A 59 2.57 8.02 6.17
CA ILE A 59 2.86 8.49 4.82
C ILE A 59 1.57 8.89 4.10
N LEU A 60 0.54 8.05 4.13
CA LEU A 60 -0.78 8.38 3.57
C LEU A 60 -1.36 9.66 4.19
N GLN A 61 -1.10 9.92 5.46
CA GLN A 61 -1.55 11.15 6.12
C GLN A 61 -0.76 12.38 5.64
N LYS A 62 0.55 12.25 5.39
CA LYS A 62 1.42 13.35 4.93
C LYS A 62 1.21 13.74 3.47
N ILE A 63 0.78 12.82 2.61
CA ILE A 63 0.59 13.15 1.20
C ILE A 63 -0.49 14.24 1.03
N THR A 64 -0.14 15.33 0.36
CA THR A 64 -1.01 16.48 0.09
C THR A 64 -1.71 16.38 -1.27
N SER A 65 -1.16 15.57 -2.18
CA SER A 65 -1.73 15.34 -3.52
C SER A 65 -3.18 14.90 -3.46
N SER A 66 -4.01 15.49 -4.32
CA SER A 66 -5.39 15.05 -4.56
C SER A 66 -5.57 14.27 -5.86
N SER A 67 -4.47 14.00 -6.59
CA SER A 67 -4.50 13.33 -7.90
C SER A 67 -4.30 11.80 -7.83
N ILE A 68 -4.17 11.25 -6.61
CA ILE A 68 -3.92 9.82 -6.40
C ILE A 68 -5.11 8.99 -6.86
N THR A 69 -4.84 8.07 -7.77
CA THR A 69 -5.78 7.09 -8.31
C THR A 69 -5.48 5.67 -7.84
N ASP A 70 -4.21 5.35 -7.56
CA ASP A 70 -3.78 3.98 -7.25
C ASP A 70 -2.88 3.93 -6.00
N ILE A 71 -3.12 2.95 -5.14
CA ILE A 71 -2.26 2.62 -4.00
C ILE A 71 -1.87 1.15 -4.12
N ILE A 72 -0.57 0.87 -4.07
CA ILE A 72 -0.01 -0.46 -4.18
C ILE A 72 0.71 -0.78 -2.88
N ILE A 73 0.41 -1.93 -2.27
CA ILE A 73 1.13 -2.45 -1.11
C ILE A 73 1.67 -3.80 -1.52
N VAL A 74 2.98 -3.88 -1.74
CA VAL A 74 3.66 -5.14 -2.03
C VAL A 74 3.94 -5.83 -0.70
N VAL A 75 3.46 -7.04 -0.55
CA VAL A 75 3.62 -7.80 0.69
C VAL A 75 4.39 -9.10 0.46
N SER A 76 4.98 -9.63 1.53
CA SER A 76 5.32 -11.06 1.61
C SER A 76 4.49 -11.65 2.75
N ALA A 77 3.55 -12.54 2.41
CA ALA A 77 2.58 -13.10 3.33
C ALA A 77 2.50 -14.62 3.22
N ASP A 78 2.65 -15.30 4.35
CA ASP A 78 2.54 -16.74 4.50
C ASP A 78 1.15 -17.21 4.93
N SER A 79 0.30 -16.28 5.36
CA SER A 79 -1.05 -16.56 5.82
C SER A 79 -1.97 -15.36 5.62
N VAL A 80 -3.28 -15.60 5.57
CA VAL A 80 -4.27 -14.50 5.53
C VAL A 80 -4.34 -13.74 6.85
N ALA A 81 -4.00 -14.38 7.97
CA ALA A 81 -3.94 -13.73 9.28
C ALA A 81 -2.80 -12.70 9.36
N ALA A 82 -1.75 -12.85 8.55
CA ALA A 82 -0.66 -11.88 8.44
C ALA A 82 -1.16 -10.46 8.13
N PHE A 83 -2.26 -10.31 7.39
CA PHE A 83 -2.84 -9.00 7.07
C PHE A 83 -3.41 -8.26 8.28
N ASP A 84 -3.56 -8.88 9.46
CA ASP A 84 -4.03 -8.20 10.66
C ASP A 84 -3.00 -7.23 11.25
N VAL A 85 -1.74 -7.27 10.81
CA VAL A 85 -0.70 -6.32 11.24
C VAL A 85 -0.96 -4.90 10.76
N PHE A 86 -1.73 -4.71 9.69
CA PHE A 86 -2.08 -3.39 9.19
C PHE A 86 -3.11 -2.73 10.10
N ASN A 87 -2.86 -1.44 10.40
CA ASN A 87 -3.87 -0.60 11.03
C ASN A 87 -4.93 -0.17 10.01
N TRP A 88 -5.78 -1.13 9.62
CA TRP A 88 -6.86 -0.92 8.65
C TRP A 88 -7.83 0.19 9.06
N VAL A 89 -8.03 0.39 10.37
CA VAL A 89 -8.89 1.48 10.88
C VAL A 89 -8.30 2.84 10.52
N SER A 90 -7.01 3.05 10.77
CA SER A 90 -6.32 4.29 10.37
C SER A 90 -6.26 4.44 8.86
N ILE A 91 -5.88 3.39 8.12
CA ILE A 91 -5.79 3.43 6.66
C ILE A 91 -7.15 3.81 6.04
N THR A 92 -8.23 3.13 6.43
CA THR A 92 -9.58 3.45 5.91
C THR A 92 -10.05 4.85 6.27
N LYS A 93 -9.71 5.35 7.47
CA LYS A 93 -10.02 6.73 7.88
C LYS A 93 -9.29 7.75 7.02
N ILE A 94 -8.01 7.52 6.73
CA ILE A 94 -7.18 8.41 5.92
C ILE A 94 -7.66 8.41 4.46
N LEU A 95 -7.83 7.23 3.87
CA LEU A 95 -8.27 7.09 2.48
C LEU A 95 -9.71 7.56 2.25
N GLY A 96 -10.51 7.72 3.30
CA GLY A 96 -11.84 8.33 3.23
C GLY A 96 -11.85 9.87 3.28
N GLN A 97 -10.68 10.52 3.30
CA GLN A 97 -10.56 11.98 3.26
C GLN A 97 -10.74 12.51 1.83
N LYS A 98 -11.20 13.76 1.69
CA LYS A 98 -11.48 14.40 0.38
C LYS A 98 -10.29 14.38 -0.59
N LYS A 99 -9.05 14.42 -0.09
CA LYS A 99 -7.84 14.34 -0.93
C LYS A 99 -7.71 13.02 -1.69
N TYR A 100 -8.33 11.95 -1.21
CA TYR A 100 -8.37 10.65 -1.89
C TYR A 100 -9.67 10.41 -2.67
N ALA A 101 -10.44 11.45 -3.00
CA ALA A 101 -11.70 11.31 -3.74
C ALA A 101 -11.50 10.68 -5.14
N ASN A 102 -10.32 10.83 -5.74
CA ASN A 102 -9.97 10.26 -7.04
C ASN A 102 -9.41 8.83 -6.96
N LEU A 103 -9.30 8.25 -5.77
CA LEU A 103 -8.81 6.89 -5.60
C LEU A 103 -9.73 5.92 -6.33
N ARG A 104 -9.15 5.11 -7.22
CA ARG A 104 -9.84 4.11 -8.03
C ARG A 104 -9.43 2.70 -7.66
N ARG A 105 -8.20 2.48 -7.22
CA ARG A 105 -7.68 1.13 -6.98
C ARG A 105 -6.78 1.04 -5.76
N ILE A 106 -6.95 -0.04 -5.01
CA ILE A 106 -6.02 -0.49 -3.98
C ILE A 106 -5.54 -1.90 -4.38
N THR A 107 -4.25 -2.03 -4.63
CA THR A 107 -3.59 -3.27 -5.02
C THR A 107 -2.78 -3.81 -3.85
N ILE A 108 -3.01 -5.06 -3.48
CA ILE A 108 -2.12 -5.81 -2.59
C ILE A 108 -1.40 -6.84 -3.45
N ASP A 109 -0.10 -6.63 -3.64
CA ASP A 109 0.72 -7.36 -4.60
C ASP A 109 1.64 -8.37 -3.92
N ASN A 110 2.14 -9.34 -4.68
CA ASN A 110 3.01 -10.43 -4.21
C ASN A 110 2.38 -11.30 -3.09
N VAL A 111 1.06 -11.49 -3.14
CA VAL A 111 0.36 -12.46 -2.28
C VAL A 111 0.59 -13.87 -2.81
N ASN A 112 0.82 -14.85 -1.94
CA ASN A 112 0.89 -16.25 -2.35
C ASN A 112 -0.42 -16.66 -3.08
N GLU A 113 -0.29 -17.31 -4.23
CA GLU A 113 -1.37 -17.73 -5.13
C GLU A 113 -2.50 -18.44 -4.37
N ASP A 114 -2.14 -19.40 -3.50
CA ASP A 114 -3.08 -20.17 -2.68
C ASP A 114 -3.90 -19.30 -1.70
N LEU A 115 -3.41 -18.11 -1.40
CA LEU A 115 -4.02 -17.18 -0.46
C LEU A 115 -4.87 -16.11 -1.16
N VAL A 116 -4.73 -15.88 -2.47
CA VAL A 116 -5.31 -14.73 -3.18
C VAL A 116 -6.82 -14.60 -2.96
N ALA A 117 -7.58 -15.67 -3.17
CA ALA A 117 -9.04 -15.64 -3.03
C ALA A 117 -9.49 -15.32 -1.58
N LYS A 118 -8.82 -15.94 -0.60
CA LYS A 118 -9.14 -15.76 0.84
C LYS A 118 -8.66 -14.42 1.37
N ALA A 119 -7.52 -13.93 0.87
CA ALA A 119 -6.99 -12.60 1.14
C ALA A 119 -7.94 -11.52 0.61
N LYS A 120 -8.41 -11.64 -0.65
CA LYS A 120 -9.37 -10.70 -1.25
C LYS A 120 -10.62 -10.54 -0.39
N LYS A 121 -11.23 -11.65 0.03
CA LYS A 121 -12.41 -11.62 0.91
C LYS A 121 -12.12 -10.94 2.26
N THR A 122 -10.98 -11.27 2.87
CA THR A 122 -10.59 -10.73 4.18
C THR A 122 -10.31 -9.24 4.10
N ILE A 123 -9.52 -8.80 3.14
CA ILE A 123 -9.13 -7.41 2.94
C ILE A 123 -10.34 -6.56 2.57
N ALA A 124 -11.22 -7.04 1.69
CA ALA A 124 -12.49 -6.36 1.38
C ALA A 124 -13.34 -6.15 2.64
N LYS A 125 -13.38 -7.13 3.56
CA LYS A 125 -14.07 -6.97 4.86
C LYS A 125 -13.41 -5.90 5.72
N LYS A 126 -12.08 -5.84 5.77
CA LYS A 126 -11.32 -4.82 6.52
C LYS A 126 -11.52 -3.41 5.94
N LEU A 127 -11.65 -3.31 4.61
CA LEU A 127 -11.86 -2.05 3.88
C LEU A 127 -13.34 -1.67 3.72
N LYS A 128 -14.28 -2.43 4.29
CA LYS A 128 -15.74 -2.22 4.12
C LYS A 128 -16.17 -0.76 4.34
N ARG A 129 -15.66 -0.08 5.37
CA ARG A 129 -16.02 1.31 5.67
C ARG A 129 -15.56 2.28 4.57
N LEU A 130 -14.42 2.01 3.93
CA LEU A 130 -13.92 2.80 2.81
C LEU A 130 -14.81 2.56 1.58
N LEU A 131 -15.11 1.29 1.26
CA LEU A 131 -15.94 0.94 0.11
C LEU A 131 -17.37 1.49 0.19
N VAL A 132 -17.93 1.64 1.40
CA VAL A 132 -19.23 2.31 1.58
C VAL A 132 -19.16 3.80 1.20
N ARG A 133 -18.04 4.47 1.45
CA ARG A 133 -17.83 5.89 1.11
C ARG A 133 -17.37 6.10 -0.34
N HIS A 134 -16.62 5.14 -0.87
CA HIS A 134 -16.04 5.17 -2.21
C HIS A 134 -16.34 3.83 -2.92
N PRO A 135 -17.60 3.62 -3.36
CA PRO A 135 -18.03 2.33 -3.92
C PRO A 135 -17.36 1.99 -5.26
N SER A 136 -16.77 2.98 -5.94
CA SER A 136 -16.01 2.80 -7.18
C SER A 136 -14.58 2.29 -6.97
N VAL A 137 -14.10 2.19 -5.73
CA VAL A 137 -12.75 1.71 -5.45
C VAL A 137 -12.66 0.20 -5.67
N GLU A 138 -11.79 -0.21 -6.59
CA GLU A 138 -11.45 -1.58 -6.87
C GLU A 138 -10.38 -2.10 -5.88
N ILE A 139 -10.57 -3.32 -5.36
CA ILE A 139 -9.55 -4.05 -4.60
C ILE A 139 -8.99 -5.16 -5.46
N VAL A 140 -7.71 -5.03 -5.81
CA VAL A 140 -6.95 -6.01 -6.58
C VAL A 140 -6.00 -6.75 -5.65
N ILE A 141 -6.04 -8.08 -5.67
CA ILE A 141 -5.05 -8.91 -4.98
C ILE A 141 -4.36 -9.72 -6.06
N SER A 142 -3.05 -9.54 -6.22
CA SER A 142 -2.26 -10.20 -7.25
C SER A 142 -1.20 -11.12 -6.64
N HIS A 143 -0.95 -12.19 -7.37
CA HIS A 143 0.24 -13.01 -7.25
C HIS A 143 1.13 -12.65 -8.45
N ASP A 144 2.33 -12.13 -8.21
CA ASP A 144 3.26 -11.79 -9.29
C ASP A 144 4.64 -12.40 -8.99
N LYS A 145 4.91 -13.55 -9.64
CA LYS A 145 6.21 -14.25 -9.59
C LYS A 145 7.29 -13.57 -10.45
N GLU A 146 6.91 -12.69 -11.39
CA GLU A 146 7.80 -12.21 -12.44
C GLU A 146 8.27 -10.76 -12.26
N ARG A 147 7.45 -9.87 -11.66
CA ARG A 147 7.87 -8.47 -11.42
C ARG A 147 9.18 -8.31 -10.65
N TRP A 148 9.47 -9.23 -9.74
CA TRP A 148 10.67 -9.18 -8.87
C TRP A 148 11.90 -9.87 -9.43
N ARG A 149 11.75 -10.76 -10.44
CA ARG A 149 12.91 -11.34 -11.14
C ARG A 149 13.66 -10.28 -11.96
N MET A 150 12.95 -9.25 -12.44
CA MET A 150 13.54 -8.16 -13.21
C MET A 150 14.18 -7.06 -12.34
N SER A 151 14.01 -7.10 -11.01
CA SER A 151 14.63 -6.14 -10.08
C SER A 151 15.94 -6.65 -9.48
N GLN A 152 16.37 -7.86 -9.84
CA GLN A 152 17.60 -8.51 -9.37
C GLN A 152 18.62 -8.81 -10.48
N ILE A 153 18.37 -8.31 -11.70
CA ILE A 153 19.31 -8.37 -12.84
C ILE A 153 19.88 -6.97 -13.06
#